data_AF-A0A3A5WCF0-F1
#
_entry.id   AF-A0A3A5WCF0-F1
#
_cell.length_a   1.000
_cell.length_b   1.000
_cell.length_c   1.000
_cell.angle_alpha   90.00
_cell.angle_beta   90.00
_cell.angle_gamma   90.00
#
_symmetry.space_group_name_H-M   'P 1'
#
loop_
_entity.id
_entity.type
_entity.pdbx_description
1 polymer ?
#
loop_
_entity_poly.entity_id
_entity_poly.type
_entity_poly.pdbx_seq_one_letter_code
_entity_poly.pdbx_strand_id
1 'polypeptide(L)'
;NGVQFVDIEIEPRSTQEVFLVVSVDGEEELAYTRITSRITNRGDSNNADENGDGIPDNQREFEFLAILSDRKFAMDVRLVDGGIDQRSGTAILPPSGTQTYGLWIENTGDGDDEAAIDISGLQGIATRQLTLYGLPVEGPVFVPSGFGIWDFANQTFLLDVNNKPVTASTKNGAETIMVGLPVYANQSHEARPFKLYMELTLTVNPSASTGQGGVLDLTVTSVSNAANRSGQISITLDVQIVYQLEFQTEGLDTEMSLEFPEKLEFTLNLTNTGNTRAEVLIFSSESFRGWNVGLDSLDPESDCSTSGSDFSCWVDIGQTVTIDVIVRPPFSAEIEDTFKFTISAEPIETGVVDRENIEIEVLGQPSKGFLGLGLSSEQVQSGFLIILVLPMLLLFYRVGMPSVQNSLELSRRGRKQDHVQHLIEGGHENITLATMNVRHPVPFRNPSTQFALVVVTFGIYGAYLHHQYSNEMKRYANVGKGGFKIWNLIFIFPFSFLLPFWMIARLLGFLRNTKALEAITGHTTKLSFGFIMLWSLIGMVAIGGTTLIVNLLPSLGGLEFIKTLAPIAVYMWAVFVPWKAFEDSLNASWTLFFTKD
;
A
#
# COMPACT_ATOMS: atom_id res chain seq x y z
N ASN A 1 -22.63 10.37 84.23
CA ASN A 1 -21.90 9.10 84.42
C ASN A 1 -21.28 8.68 83.09
N GLY A 2 -20.12 9.24 82.75
CA GLY A 2 -19.34 8.75 81.61
C GLY A 2 -18.66 7.45 82.00
N VAL A 3 -18.80 6.41 81.18
CA VAL A 3 -18.11 5.14 81.37
C VAL A 3 -16.69 5.33 80.81
N GLN A 4 -15.66 5.06 81.61
CA GLN A 4 -14.28 5.07 81.13
C GLN A 4 -14.05 3.80 80.31
N PHE A 5 -13.76 3.94 79.02
CA PHE A 5 -13.71 2.77 78.13
C PHE A 5 -12.30 2.14 78.02
N VAL A 6 -11.20 2.90 77.98
CA VAL A 6 -9.83 2.34 77.81
C VAL A 6 -8.75 3.31 78.33
N ASP A 7 -7.69 2.81 78.98
CA ASP A 7 -6.42 3.52 79.20
C ASP A 7 -5.37 2.94 78.24
N ILE A 8 -4.66 3.79 77.49
CA ILE A 8 -3.70 3.39 76.46
C ILE A 8 -2.36 4.06 76.74
N GLU A 9 -1.29 3.29 76.79
CA GLU A 9 0.09 3.79 76.90
C GLU A 9 0.63 4.06 75.50
N ILE A 10 1.11 5.29 75.27
CA ILE A 10 1.67 5.73 73.99
C ILE A 10 3.14 6.06 74.21
N GLU A 11 4.03 5.41 73.46
CA GLU A 11 5.47 5.66 73.56
C GLU A 11 5.84 7.05 73.00
N PRO A 12 6.95 7.67 73.45
CA PRO A 12 7.40 8.96 72.95
C PRO A 12 7.58 8.97 71.43
N ARG A 13 7.00 9.97 70.75
CA ARG A 13 7.05 10.13 69.28
C ARG A 13 6.42 8.98 68.47
N SER A 14 5.53 8.21 69.10
CA SER A 14 4.72 7.21 68.41
C SER A 14 3.29 7.72 68.15
N THR A 15 2.57 7.04 67.26
CA THR A 15 1.15 7.29 66.99
C THR A 15 0.40 5.98 67.16
N GLN A 16 -0.73 6.01 67.87
CA GLN A 16 -1.56 4.84 68.14
C GLN A 16 -2.99 5.12 67.67
N GLU A 17 -3.54 4.21 66.87
CA GLU A 17 -4.93 4.24 66.44
C GLU A 17 -5.84 3.58 67.48
N VAL A 18 -7.01 4.18 67.71
CA VAL A 18 -8.01 3.73 68.68
C VAL A 18 -9.35 3.63 67.99
N PHE A 19 -9.99 2.45 68.09
CA PHE A 19 -11.29 2.20 67.47
C PHE A 19 -12.41 2.42 68.48
N LEU A 20 -13.35 3.31 68.14
CA LEU A 20 -14.59 3.51 68.89
C LEU A 20 -15.72 2.76 68.19
N VAL A 21 -16.24 1.71 68.84
CA VAL A 21 -17.41 0.98 68.34
C VAL A 21 -18.66 1.55 68.98
N VAL A 22 -19.59 1.99 68.14
CA VAL A 22 -20.84 2.62 68.53
C VAL A 22 -22.00 1.74 68.11
N SER A 23 -22.86 1.36 69.05
CA SER A 23 -24.17 0.76 68.76
C SER A 23 -25.23 1.86 68.86
N VAL A 24 -26.05 2.00 67.82
CA VAL A 24 -27.22 2.88 67.84
C VAL A 24 -28.44 2.01 68.10
N ASP A 25 -28.99 2.08 69.32
CA ASP A 25 -30.23 1.38 69.68
C ASP A 25 -31.43 2.15 69.10
N GLY A 26 -31.72 1.92 67.82
CA GLY A 26 -32.89 2.43 67.13
C GLY A 26 -33.47 1.37 66.20
N GLU A 27 -34.80 1.28 66.13
CA GLU A 27 -35.51 0.39 65.19
C GLU A 27 -35.90 1.11 63.88
N GLU A 28 -35.77 2.44 63.81
CA GLU A 28 -36.22 3.29 62.70
C GLU A 28 -35.03 3.92 61.93
N GLU A 29 -35.19 4.08 60.61
CA GLU A 29 -34.26 4.81 59.72
C GLU A 29 -34.05 6.24 60.25
N LEU A 30 -32.80 6.73 60.25
CA LEU A 30 -32.35 8.01 60.78
C LEU A 30 -32.36 8.17 62.31
N ALA A 31 -32.55 7.07 63.07
CA ALA A 31 -32.30 7.12 64.51
C ALA A 31 -30.86 7.56 64.76
N TYR A 32 -30.67 8.62 65.55
CA TYR A 32 -29.35 9.18 65.81
C TYR A 32 -28.99 9.09 67.27
N THR A 33 -27.70 8.92 67.54
CA THR A 33 -27.13 9.03 68.87
C THR A 33 -25.96 10.01 68.81
N ARG A 34 -25.98 11.00 69.70
CA ARG A 34 -24.87 11.93 69.89
C ARG A 34 -23.93 11.36 70.94
N ILE A 35 -22.65 11.31 70.60
CA ILE A 35 -21.61 10.76 71.46
C ILE A 35 -20.56 11.81 71.65
N THR A 36 -20.38 12.21 72.89
CA THR A 36 -19.28 13.07 73.29
C THR A 36 -18.16 12.16 73.77
N SER A 37 -17.10 12.03 72.97
CA SER A 37 -15.88 11.33 73.38
C SER A 37 -14.92 12.34 73.96
N ARG A 38 -14.31 11.99 75.09
CA ARG A 38 -13.31 12.81 75.75
C ARG A 38 -12.05 12.02 75.94
N ILE A 39 -10.95 12.53 75.39
CA ILE A 39 -9.61 11.98 75.53
C ILE A 39 -8.89 12.82 76.59
N THR A 40 -8.29 12.18 77.58
CA THR A 40 -7.54 12.84 78.65
C THR A 40 -6.12 12.33 78.66
N ASN A 41 -5.15 13.23 78.52
CA ASN A 41 -3.75 12.89 78.73
C ASN A 41 -3.47 12.84 80.25
N ARG A 42 -3.44 11.63 80.81
CA ARG A 42 -3.14 11.42 82.24
C ARG A 42 -1.69 11.74 82.62
N GLY A 43 -0.78 11.77 81.65
CA GLY A 43 0.62 12.14 81.87
C GLY A 43 0.84 13.64 81.99
N ASP A 44 -0.17 14.46 81.66
CA ASP A 44 -0.13 15.91 81.76
C ASP A 44 -1.04 16.42 82.88
N SER A 45 -0.44 17.10 83.86
CA SER A 45 -1.14 17.70 84.99
C SER A 45 -1.72 19.08 84.71
N ASN A 46 -1.55 19.62 83.49
CA ASN A 46 -2.07 20.92 83.13
C ASN A 46 -3.60 20.88 83.00
N ASN A 47 -4.29 21.32 84.05
CA ASN A 47 -5.75 21.47 84.06
C ASN A 47 -6.19 22.92 83.80
N ALA A 48 -5.30 23.78 83.28
CA ALA A 48 -5.68 25.11 82.83
C ALA A 48 -6.59 25.01 81.60
N ASP A 49 -7.38 26.04 81.37
CA ASP A 49 -8.23 26.23 80.19
C ASP A 49 -7.82 27.59 79.62
N GLU A 50 -6.64 27.63 78.99
CA GLU A 50 -6.05 28.88 78.49
C GLU A 50 -6.81 29.41 77.26
N ASN A 51 -7.46 28.53 76.51
CA ASN A 51 -8.24 28.86 75.31
C ASN A 51 -9.72 29.22 75.61
N GLY A 52 -10.19 29.00 76.85
CA GLY A 52 -11.51 29.40 77.32
C GLY A 52 -12.66 28.60 76.71
N ASP A 53 -12.39 27.37 76.26
CA ASP A 53 -13.37 26.51 75.59
C ASP A 53 -14.18 25.64 76.59
N GLY A 54 -13.88 25.74 77.89
CA GLY A 54 -14.55 25.01 78.96
C GLY A 54 -14.03 23.57 79.14
N ILE A 55 -12.96 23.19 78.43
CA ILE A 55 -12.29 21.90 78.50
C ILE A 55 -10.85 22.14 78.97
N PRO A 56 -10.36 21.41 79.98
CA PRO A 56 -8.95 21.53 80.39
C PRO A 56 -7.99 21.20 79.25
N ASP A 57 -6.85 21.88 79.15
CA ASP A 57 -5.85 21.74 78.08
C ASP A 57 -5.26 20.32 77.97
N ASN A 58 -5.27 19.54 79.07
CA ASN A 58 -4.90 18.12 79.05
C ASN A 58 -6.00 17.20 78.51
N GLN A 59 -7.13 17.76 78.09
CA GLN A 59 -8.29 17.05 77.57
C GLN A 59 -8.63 17.54 76.17
N ARG A 60 -9.23 16.65 75.40
CA ARG A 60 -9.82 17.01 74.12
C ARG A 60 -11.17 16.34 73.98
N GLU A 61 -12.16 17.12 73.62
CA GLU A 61 -13.52 16.64 73.41
C GLU A 61 -13.82 16.57 71.91
N PHE A 62 -14.52 15.51 71.52
CA PHE A 62 -15.02 15.31 70.16
C PHE A 62 -16.48 14.95 70.25
N GLU A 63 -17.33 15.69 69.54
CA GLU A 63 -18.72 15.33 69.35
C GLU A 63 -18.88 14.55 68.05
N PHE A 64 -19.42 13.34 68.18
CA PHE A 64 -19.79 12.48 67.07
C PHE A 64 -21.31 12.39 66.97
N LEU A 65 -21.82 12.43 65.74
CA LEU A 65 -23.21 12.12 65.43
C LEU A 65 -23.24 10.78 64.69
N ALA A 66 -23.73 9.73 65.36
CA ALA A 66 -23.96 8.44 64.72
C ALA A 66 -25.42 8.38 64.27
N ILE A 67 -25.66 8.07 62.99
CA ILE A 67 -27.00 7.96 62.41
C ILE A 67 -27.15 6.52 61.91
N LEU A 68 -28.19 5.82 62.35
CA LEU A 68 -28.60 4.54 61.80
C LEU A 68 -29.23 4.78 60.43
N SER A 69 -28.63 4.24 59.38
CA SER A 69 -29.22 4.20 58.05
C SER A 69 -29.28 2.75 57.58
N ASP A 70 -30.45 2.32 57.14
CA ASP A 70 -30.66 1.05 56.45
C ASP A 70 -30.29 1.15 54.95
N ARG A 71 -29.98 2.36 54.47
CA ARG A 71 -29.50 2.61 53.12
C ARG A 71 -28.08 2.09 52.94
N LYS A 72 -27.88 1.42 51.82
CA LYS A 72 -26.56 0.98 51.41
C LYS A 72 -25.87 2.10 50.64
N PHE A 73 -24.98 2.81 51.30
CA PHE A 73 -24.07 3.74 50.63
C PHE A 73 -22.76 3.05 50.25
N ALA A 74 -22.47 2.98 48.95
CA ALA A 74 -21.28 2.34 48.42
C ALA A 74 -20.89 2.92 47.06
N MET A 75 -19.61 3.26 46.89
CA MET A 75 -19.06 3.71 45.62
C MET A 75 -18.09 2.65 45.08
N ASP A 76 -18.00 2.56 43.75
CA ASP A 76 -17.00 1.74 43.07
C ASP A 76 -16.29 2.57 41.99
N VAL A 77 -15.06 2.19 41.68
CA VAL A 77 -14.24 2.80 40.64
C VAL A 77 -13.55 1.73 39.81
N ARG A 78 -13.50 1.96 38.50
CA ARG A 78 -12.89 1.06 37.51
C ARG A 78 -12.07 1.85 36.51
N LEU A 79 -10.94 1.27 36.10
CA LEU A 79 -10.13 1.77 35.00
C LEU A 79 -10.77 1.38 33.67
N VAL A 80 -10.77 2.31 32.71
CA VAL A 80 -11.21 2.04 31.32
C VAL A 80 -10.31 0.98 30.69
N ASP A 81 -8.99 1.24 30.72
CA ASP A 81 -7.94 0.37 30.17
C ASP A 81 -7.18 -0.34 31.30
N GLY A 82 -7.92 -0.87 32.27
CA GLY A 82 -7.36 -1.66 33.35
C GLY A 82 -7.05 -3.10 32.94
N GLY A 83 -6.43 -3.85 33.86
CA GLY A 83 -6.26 -5.29 33.75
C GLY A 83 -7.59 -6.05 33.69
N ILE A 84 -7.53 -7.39 33.80
CA ILE A 84 -8.72 -8.27 33.68
C ILE A 84 -9.84 -7.88 34.68
N ASP A 85 -9.47 -7.37 35.85
CA ASP A 85 -10.39 -6.93 36.90
C ASP A 85 -10.80 -5.45 36.82
N GLN A 86 -10.25 -4.71 35.85
CA GLN A 86 -10.38 -3.26 35.69
C GLN A 86 -10.01 -2.45 36.95
N ARG A 87 -9.20 -3.03 37.85
CA ARG A 87 -8.73 -2.37 39.09
C ARG A 87 -7.23 -2.18 39.14
N SER A 88 -6.46 -2.96 38.40
CA SER A 88 -5.01 -2.77 38.26
C SER A 88 -4.66 -2.03 36.98
N GLY A 89 -3.77 -1.05 37.05
CA GLY A 89 -3.13 -0.41 35.89
C GLY A 89 -1.61 -0.46 35.98
N THR A 90 -0.92 -0.35 34.85
CA THR A 90 0.54 -0.29 34.77
C THR A 90 0.96 0.88 33.89
N ALA A 91 1.96 1.66 34.33
CA ALA A 91 2.57 2.74 33.57
C ALA A 91 4.09 2.55 33.56
N ILE A 92 4.69 2.60 32.38
CA ILE A 92 6.14 2.62 32.19
C ILE A 92 6.47 3.94 31.50
N LEU A 93 7.00 4.89 32.25
CA LEU A 93 7.19 6.27 31.76
C LEU A 93 8.63 6.73 31.98
N PRO A 94 9.20 7.51 31.05
CA PRO A 94 10.49 8.16 31.29
C PRO A 94 10.33 9.32 32.30
N PRO A 95 11.44 9.89 32.79
CA PRO A 95 11.41 11.17 33.49
C PRO A 95 10.71 12.25 32.63
N SER A 96 9.82 13.03 33.24
CA SER A 96 8.92 13.99 32.55
C SER A 96 7.84 13.37 31.64
N GLY A 97 7.79 12.04 31.52
CA GLY A 97 6.72 11.34 30.80
C GLY A 97 5.37 11.58 31.45
N THR A 98 4.32 11.62 30.62
CA THR A 98 2.94 11.80 31.08
C THR A 98 2.03 10.74 30.49
N GLN A 99 1.11 10.21 31.30
CA GLN A 99 0.07 9.30 30.84
C GLN A 99 -1.27 9.60 31.53
N THR A 100 -2.34 9.51 30.74
CA THR A 100 -3.71 9.75 31.22
C THR A 100 -4.47 8.42 31.27
N TYR A 101 -5.12 8.16 32.39
CA TYR A 101 -6.01 7.02 32.61
C TYR A 101 -7.46 7.48 32.70
N GLY A 102 -8.35 6.83 31.95
CA GLY A 102 -9.79 7.02 32.11
C GLY A 102 -10.34 6.19 33.28
N LEU A 103 -11.21 6.79 34.08
CA LEU A 103 -11.81 6.23 35.28
C LEU A 103 -13.34 6.30 35.17
N TRP A 104 -14.00 5.17 35.47
CA TRP A 104 -15.44 5.09 35.65
C TRP A 104 -15.75 4.99 37.14
N ILE A 105 -16.46 5.97 37.68
CA ILE A 105 -17.03 5.91 39.02
C ILE A 105 -18.51 5.57 38.93
N GLU A 106 -18.93 4.59 39.72
CA GLU A 106 -20.31 4.12 39.80
C GLU A 106 -20.79 4.13 41.26
N ASN A 107 -22.01 4.63 41.47
CA ASN A 107 -22.70 4.48 42.74
C ASN A 107 -23.37 3.11 42.77
N THR A 108 -22.85 2.21 43.62
CA THR A 108 -23.35 0.84 43.81
C THR A 108 -24.32 0.72 44.99
N GLY A 109 -24.64 1.86 45.59
CA GLY A 109 -25.63 2.02 46.63
C GLY A 109 -27.06 2.11 46.11
N ASP A 110 -27.98 2.32 47.04
CA ASP A 110 -29.42 2.45 46.78
C ASP A 110 -29.93 3.90 46.79
N GLY A 111 -29.07 4.86 47.14
CA GLY A 111 -29.38 6.29 47.17
C GLY A 111 -28.31 7.15 46.51
N ASP A 112 -28.71 8.35 46.10
CA ASP A 112 -27.81 9.37 45.57
C ASP A 112 -26.88 9.87 46.67
N ASP A 113 -25.60 10.03 46.35
CA ASP A 113 -24.61 10.49 47.31
C ASP A 113 -23.42 11.14 46.59
N GLU A 114 -22.54 11.78 47.36
CA GLU A 114 -21.29 12.33 46.88
C GLU A 114 -20.14 11.32 47.07
N ALA A 115 -19.29 11.21 46.04
CA ALA A 115 -18.08 10.41 46.05
C ALA A 115 -16.91 11.25 46.59
N ALA A 116 -16.35 10.82 47.72
CA ALA A 116 -15.07 11.30 48.23
C ALA A 116 -13.94 10.46 47.64
N ILE A 117 -12.97 11.12 47.01
CA ILE A 117 -11.88 10.49 46.29
C ILE A 117 -10.59 10.74 47.07
N ASP A 118 -9.96 9.66 47.52
CA ASP A 118 -8.67 9.67 48.19
C ASP A 118 -7.62 9.07 47.26
N ILE A 119 -6.56 9.82 47.00
CA ILE A 119 -5.45 9.38 46.18
C ILE A 119 -4.23 9.30 47.08
N SER A 120 -3.50 8.19 47.07
CA SER A 120 -2.29 7.97 47.89
C SER A 120 -1.18 7.34 47.05
N GLY A 121 0.09 7.50 47.47
CA GLY A 121 1.25 7.00 46.73
C GLY A 121 1.88 7.98 45.73
N LEU A 122 3.02 7.56 45.16
CA LEU A 122 3.88 8.28 44.19
C LEU A 122 4.45 9.65 44.61
N GLN A 123 4.35 9.98 45.91
CA GLN A 123 4.84 11.25 46.45
C GLN A 123 6.35 11.41 46.21
N GLY A 124 6.73 12.52 45.59
CA GLY A 124 8.13 12.84 45.25
C GLY A 124 8.63 12.21 43.94
N ILE A 125 7.92 11.24 43.37
CA ILE A 125 8.27 10.57 42.09
C ILE A 125 7.43 11.12 40.94
N ALA A 126 6.13 11.26 41.13
CA ALA A 126 5.20 11.74 40.11
C ALA A 126 4.14 12.67 40.70
N THR A 127 3.62 13.57 39.88
CA THR A 127 2.40 14.34 40.16
C THR A 127 1.19 13.61 39.61
N ARG A 128 0.06 13.83 40.27
CA ARG A 128 -1.23 13.20 39.97
C ARG A 128 -2.30 14.29 39.92
N GLN A 129 -3.06 14.32 38.84
CA GLN A 129 -4.11 15.30 38.65
C GLN A 129 -5.37 14.58 38.19
N LEU A 130 -6.47 14.79 38.92
CA LEU A 130 -7.77 14.25 38.56
C LEU A 130 -8.62 15.36 37.95
N THR A 131 -9.16 15.12 36.75
CA THR A 131 -10.03 16.06 36.04
C THR A 131 -11.39 15.42 35.74
N LEU A 132 -12.43 16.24 35.83
CA LEU A 132 -13.80 15.92 35.45
C LEU A 132 -14.24 16.95 34.42
N TYR A 133 -14.57 16.50 33.20
CA TYR A 133 -14.92 17.39 32.07
C TYR A 133 -13.88 18.49 31.83
N GLY A 134 -12.59 18.18 31.99
CA GLY A 134 -11.47 19.11 31.82
C GLY A 134 -11.21 20.05 32.99
N LEU A 135 -12.00 19.99 34.07
CA LEU A 135 -11.81 20.80 35.27
C LEU A 135 -11.16 19.97 36.39
N PRO A 136 -10.20 20.51 37.16
CA PRO A 136 -9.59 19.79 38.28
C PRO A 136 -10.63 19.54 39.38
N VAL A 137 -10.58 18.35 39.98
CA VAL A 137 -11.47 17.96 41.08
C VAL A 137 -10.80 18.27 42.43
N GLU A 138 -11.37 19.20 43.20
CA GLU A 138 -10.82 19.63 44.51
C GLU A 138 -11.66 19.15 45.72
N GLY A 139 -12.79 18.47 45.49
CA GLY A 139 -13.70 18.03 46.56
C GLY A 139 -14.63 16.89 46.16
N PRO A 140 -15.59 16.53 47.03
CA PRO A 140 -16.56 15.48 46.74
C PRO A 140 -17.36 15.75 45.46
N VAL A 141 -17.64 14.69 44.72
CA VAL A 141 -18.34 14.78 43.42
C VAL A 141 -19.69 14.08 43.52
N PHE A 142 -20.76 14.75 43.11
CA PHE A 142 -22.09 14.15 43.11
C PHE A 142 -22.21 13.01 42.08
N VAL A 143 -22.54 11.81 42.54
CA VAL A 143 -22.75 10.62 41.69
C VAL A 143 -24.15 10.03 41.96
N PRO A 144 -25.12 10.28 41.08
CA PRO A 144 -26.47 9.74 41.25
C PRO A 144 -26.49 8.21 41.16
N SER A 145 -27.41 7.62 41.89
CA SER A 145 -27.74 6.20 41.82
C SER A 145 -28.73 5.93 40.67
N GLY A 146 -28.62 4.75 40.04
CA GLY A 146 -29.57 4.29 39.03
C GLY A 146 -29.03 4.32 37.59
N PHE A 147 -29.90 4.66 36.64
CA PHE A 147 -29.69 4.51 35.20
C PHE A 147 -29.63 5.87 34.50
N GLY A 148 -28.58 6.06 33.70
CA GLY A 148 -28.45 7.20 32.78
C GLY A 148 -28.74 6.80 31.33
N ILE A 149 -28.98 7.80 30.49
CA ILE A 149 -29.17 7.60 29.04
C ILE A 149 -27.81 7.75 28.37
N TRP A 150 -27.30 6.65 27.81
CA TRP A 150 -26.03 6.58 27.09
C TRP A 150 -26.23 6.90 25.62
N ASP A 151 -25.44 7.82 25.07
CA ASP A 151 -25.40 8.14 23.65
C ASP A 151 -24.24 7.40 22.95
N PHE A 152 -24.57 6.57 21.97
CA PHE A 152 -23.57 5.83 21.18
C PHE A 152 -22.74 6.72 20.25
N ALA A 153 -23.29 7.85 19.80
CA ALA A 153 -22.59 8.73 18.85
C ALA A 153 -21.45 9.50 19.55
N ASN A 154 -21.72 10.00 20.75
CA ASN A 154 -20.78 10.81 21.51
C ASN A 154 -20.01 10.01 22.58
N GLN A 155 -20.39 8.75 22.83
CA GLN A 155 -19.84 7.90 23.88
C GLN A 155 -19.89 8.56 25.27
N THR A 156 -20.99 9.26 25.56
CA THR A 156 -21.20 9.97 26.82
C THR A 156 -22.62 9.80 27.32
N PHE A 157 -22.82 10.02 28.63
CA PHE A 157 -24.16 10.11 29.20
C PHE A 157 -24.78 11.48 28.88
N LEU A 158 -26.06 11.48 28.54
CA LEU A 158 -26.79 12.72 28.27
C LEU A 158 -26.84 13.60 29.52
N LEU A 159 -26.45 14.86 29.31
CA LEU A 159 -26.55 15.93 30.29
C LEU A 159 -27.76 16.80 29.96
N ASP A 160 -28.47 17.25 30.99
CA ASP A 160 -29.56 18.22 30.89
C ASP A 160 -29.01 19.64 30.62
N VAL A 161 -29.89 20.60 30.36
CA VAL A 161 -29.57 22.03 30.11
C VAL A 161 -28.78 22.71 31.25
N ASN A 162 -28.76 22.10 32.44
CA ASN A 162 -28.01 22.54 33.61
C ASN A 162 -26.70 21.75 33.83
N ASN A 163 -26.22 21.01 32.84
CA ASN A 163 -25.04 20.12 32.90
C ASN A 163 -25.15 19.01 33.98
N LYS A 164 -26.37 18.65 34.38
CA LYS A 164 -26.61 17.52 35.29
C LYS A 164 -26.95 16.27 34.49
N PRO A 165 -26.47 15.09 34.88
CA PRO A 165 -26.79 13.86 34.16
C PRO A 165 -28.28 13.54 34.25
N VAL A 166 -28.89 13.22 33.11
CA VAL A 166 -30.29 12.77 33.06
C VAL A 166 -30.34 11.32 33.55
N THR A 167 -30.82 11.13 34.77
CA THR A 167 -30.85 9.83 35.45
C THR A 167 -32.23 9.48 35.99
N ALA A 168 -32.46 8.18 36.16
CA ALA A 168 -33.64 7.65 36.82
C ALA A 168 -33.26 6.47 37.71
N SER A 169 -33.96 6.29 38.84
CA SER A 169 -33.71 5.20 39.79
C SER A 169 -33.94 3.80 39.21
N THR A 170 -34.74 3.68 38.14
CA THR A 170 -35.04 2.39 37.49
C THR A 170 -34.78 2.46 35.99
N LYS A 171 -34.41 1.32 35.40
CA LYS A 171 -34.20 1.19 33.95
C LYS A 171 -35.42 1.64 33.14
N ASN A 172 -36.61 1.20 33.54
CA ASN A 172 -37.86 1.60 32.88
C ASN A 172 -38.13 3.11 32.97
N GLY A 173 -37.73 3.74 34.09
CA GLY A 173 -37.78 5.19 34.25
C GLY A 173 -36.88 5.91 33.24
N ALA A 174 -35.64 5.46 33.10
CA ALA A 174 -34.70 6.01 32.13
C ALA A 174 -35.18 5.80 30.68
N GLU A 175 -35.74 4.62 30.37
CA GLU A 175 -36.34 4.34 29.06
C GLU A 175 -37.55 5.22 28.77
N THR A 176 -38.36 5.54 29.78
CA THR A 176 -39.51 6.46 29.63
C THR A 176 -39.04 7.89 29.31
N ILE A 177 -38.00 8.37 30.00
CA ILE A 177 -37.38 9.66 29.70
C ILE A 177 -36.80 9.66 28.28
N MET A 178 -36.14 8.56 27.90
CA MET A 178 -35.55 8.37 26.58
C MET A 178 -36.58 8.45 25.44
N VAL A 179 -37.78 7.87 25.61
CA VAL A 179 -38.89 7.98 24.63
C VAL A 179 -39.39 9.42 24.48
N GLY A 180 -39.27 10.24 25.53
CA GLY A 180 -39.64 11.65 25.52
C GLY A 180 -38.63 12.57 24.81
N LEU A 181 -37.43 12.07 24.47
CA LEU A 181 -36.42 12.87 23.78
C LEU A 181 -36.73 13.01 22.28
N PRO A 182 -36.58 14.22 21.70
CA PRO A 182 -36.93 14.48 20.30
C PRO A 182 -36.07 13.68 19.30
N VAL A 183 -34.96 13.09 19.76
CA VAL A 183 -33.97 12.34 18.96
C VAL A 183 -34.16 10.82 19.08
N TYR A 184 -35.21 10.31 19.71
CA TYR A 184 -35.40 8.85 19.91
C TYR A 184 -35.55 8.02 18.62
N ALA A 185 -35.76 8.66 17.47
CA ALA A 185 -36.07 7.98 16.21
C ALA A 185 -34.91 7.19 15.58
N ASN A 186 -33.67 7.29 16.09
CA ASN A 186 -32.47 6.76 15.42
C ASN A 186 -31.59 5.83 16.28
N GLN A 187 -32.13 4.93 17.11
CA GLN A 187 -31.37 3.83 17.79
C GLN A 187 -30.10 4.22 18.56
N SER A 188 -29.79 5.50 18.74
CA SER A 188 -28.47 5.96 19.22
C SER A 188 -28.39 6.09 20.74
N HIS A 189 -29.45 5.74 21.46
CA HIS A 189 -29.53 5.90 22.91
C HIS A 189 -29.92 4.59 23.59
N GLU A 190 -29.31 4.30 24.75
CA GLU A 190 -29.61 3.13 25.59
C GLU A 190 -29.60 3.51 27.07
N ALA A 191 -30.52 2.95 27.86
CA ALA A 191 -30.49 3.08 29.32
C ALA A 191 -29.46 2.12 29.93
N ARG A 192 -28.43 2.68 30.58
CA ARG A 192 -27.35 1.94 31.25
C ARG A 192 -27.17 2.43 32.70
N PRO A 193 -26.63 1.60 33.62
CA PRO A 193 -26.21 2.08 34.94
C PRO A 193 -25.34 3.32 34.78
N PHE A 194 -25.64 4.38 35.52
CA PHE A 194 -24.93 5.64 35.38
C PHE A 194 -23.50 5.49 35.87
N LYS A 195 -22.53 5.92 35.05
CA LYS A 195 -21.12 5.95 35.40
C LYS A 195 -20.56 7.33 35.10
N LEU A 196 -19.86 7.90 36.06
CA LEU A 196 -19.17 9.16 35.88
C LEU A 196 -17.78 8.90 35.28
N TYR A 197 -17.47 9.57 34.17
CA TYR A 197 -16.15 9.51 33.55
C TYR A 197 -15.23 10.57 34.16
N MET A 198 -14.04 10.18 34.56
CA MET A 198 -12.96 11.09 34.99
C MET A 198 -11.63 10.70 34.38
N GLU A 199 -10.71 11.65 34.32
CA GLU A 199 -9.38 11.44 33.78
C GLU A 199 -8.35 11.68 34.87
N LEU A 200 -7.46 10.71 35.04
CA LEU A 200 -6.33 10.78 35.95
C LEU A 200 -5.06 10.92 35.13
N THR A 201 -4.45 12.10 35.18
CA THR A 201 -3.17 12.38 34.55
C THR A 201 -2.05 12.15 35.55
N LEU A 202 -1.13 11.26 35.18
CA LEU A 202 0.12 10.97 35.89
C LEU A 202 1.28 11.59 35.12
N THR A 203 2.07 12.43 35.79
CA THR A 203 3.27 13.05 35.22
C THR A 203 4.48 12.76 36.09
N VAL A 204 5.49 12.09 35.54
CA VAL A 204 6.73 11.76 36.25
C VAL A 204 7.56 13.02 36.46
N ASN A 205 8.11 13.20 37.66
CA ASN A 205 8.99 14.32 37.96
C ASN A 205 10.30 14.19 37.14
N PRO A 206 10.80 15.28 36.50
CA PRO A 206 12.10 15.26 35.83
C PRO A 206 13.28 14.85 36.72
N SER A 207 13.16 15.01 38.04
CA SER A 207 14.19 14.60 39.01
C SER A 207 14.14 13.11 39.37
N ALA A 208 13.15 12.37 38.90
CA ALA A 208 13.06 10.92 39.13
C ALA A 208 14.14 10.19 38.33
N SER A 209 14.81 9.23 38.96
CA SER A 209 15.83 8.40 38.31
C SER A 209 15.22 7.14 37.72
N THR A 210 15.84 6.59 36.67
CA THR A 210 15.44 5.30 36.12
C THR A 210 15.56 4.18 37.17
N GLY A 211 14.58 3.29 37.23
CA GLY A 211 14.46 2.23 38.24
C GLY A 211 13.76 2.68 39.54
N GLN A 212 13.34 3.94 39.64
CA GLN A 212 12.41 4.36 40.68
C GLN A 212 10.98 4.01 40.28
N GLY A 213 10.18 3.60 41.26
CA GLY A 213 8.80 3.24 41.00
C GLY A 213 7.98 3.24 42.28
N GLY A 214 6.69 3.07 42.12
CA GLY A 214 5.77 3.00 43.23
C GLY A 214 4.38 2.62 42.79
N VAL A 215 3.48 2.52 43.75
CA VAL A 215 2.06 2.27 43.49
C VAL A 215 1.28 3.52 43.82
N LEU A 216 0.39 3.90 42.92
CA LEU A 216 -0.67 4.86 43.17
C LEU A 216 -1.91 4.08 43.58
N ASP A 217 -2.41 4.34 44.78
CA ASP A 217 -3.68 3.80 45.23
C ASP A 217 -4.73 4.91 45.21
N LEU A 218 -5.81 4.68 44.45
CA LEU A 218 -6.97 5.56 44.42
C LEU A 218 -8.15 4.81 45.02
N THR A 219 -8.72 5.38 46.08
CA THR A 219 -9.92 4.87 46.73
C THR A 219 -11.05 5.87 46.54
N VAL A 220 -12.20 5.37 46.13
CA VAL A 220 -13.45 6.12 46.05
C VAL A 220 -14.40 5.58 47.10
N THR A 221 -14.82 6.45 47.98
CA THR A 221 -15.78 6.16 49.06
C THR A 221 -16.97 7.09 48.95
N SER A 222 -18.12 6.67 49.48
CA SER A 222 -19.25 7.59 49.62
C SER A 222 -19.01 8.50 50.85
N VAL A 223 -19.42 9.78 50.78
CA VAL A 223 -19.33 10.71 51.91
C VAL A 223 -20.18 10.22 53.08
N SER A 224 -21.35 9.63 52.80
CA SER A 224 -22.26 9.09 53.81
C SER A 224 -21.77 7.78 54.45
N ASN A 225 -20.82 7.07 53.82
CA ASN A 225 -20.21 5.85 54.34
C ASN A 225 -18.73 5.71 53.99
N ALA A 226 -17.91 6.59 54.58
CA ALA A 226 -16.46 6.63 54.37
C ALA A 226 -15.73 5.36 54.88
N ALA A 227 -16.38 4.53 55.70
CA ALA A 227 -15.82 3.27 56.18
C ALA A 227 -15.72 2.19 55.08
N ASN A 228 -16.57 2.27 54.04
CA ASN A 228 -16.57 1.30 52.96
C ASN A 228 -15.57 1.68 51.86
N ARG A 229 -14.35 1.13 51.95
CA ARG A 229 -13.25 1.33 50.99
C ARG A 229 -13.20 0.30 49.86
N SER A 230 -14.33 -0.33 49.50
CA SER A 230 -14.36 -1.38 48.46
C SER A 230 -14.01 -0.88 47.06
N GLY A 231 -14.27 0.40 46.78
CA GLY A 231 -13.93 1.05 45.52
C GLY A 231 -12.47 1.47 45.45
N GLN A 232 -11.54 0.51 45.35
CA GLN A 232 -10.12 0.79 45.22
C GLN A 232 -9.57 0.33 43.86
N ILE A 233 -8.66 1.13 43.30
CA ILE A 233 -7.79 0.76 42.19
C ILE A 233 -6.33 1.02 42.56
N SER A 234 -5.42 0.32 41.89
CA SER A 234 -3.98 0.46 42.07
C SER A 234 -3.30 0.57 40.71
N ILE A 235 -2.49 1.61 40.51
CA ILE A 235 -1.68 1.81 39.31
C ILE A 235 -0.22 1.71 39.68
N THR A 236 0.50 0.74 39.12
CA THR A 236 1.95 0.62 39.32
C THR A 236 2.68 1.50 38.31
N LEU A 237 3.50 2.43 38.79
CA LEU A 237 4.37 3.25 37.98
C LEU A 237 5.81 2.72 38.09
N ASP A 238 6.42 2.45 36.94
CA ASP A 238 7.85 2.19 36.81
C ASP A 238 8.48 3.30 35.96
N VAL A 239 9.48 3.99 36.53
CA VAL A 239 10.21 5.03 35.81
C VAL A 239 11.37 4.37 35.10
N GLN A 240 11.20 4.13 33.80
CA GLN A 240 12.25 3.53 32.98
C GLN A 240 12.39 4.30 31.68
N ILE A 241 13.64 4.52 31.27
CA ILE A 241 13.95 5.01 29.93
C ILE A 241 14.13 3.79 29.04
N VAL A 242 13.36 3.73 27.95
CA VAL A 242 13.40 2.65 26.96
C VAL A 242 13.66 3.29 25.61
N TYR A 243 14.85 3.07 25.07
CA TYR A 243 15.19 3.42 23.70
C TYR A 243 14.83 2.25 22.80
N GLN A 244 14.01 2.49 21.79
CA GLN A 244 13.68 1.49 20.79
C GLN A 244 13.51 2.16 19.44
N LEU A 245 14.30 1.71 18.48
CA LEU A 245 14.32 2.24 17.12
C LEU A 245 14.00 1.09 16.17
N GLU A 246 13.23 1.37 15.13
CA GLU A 246 12.81 0.36 14.17
C GLU A 246 12.92 0.91 12.74
N PHE A 247 13.56 0.15 11.85
CA PHE A 247 13.52 0.43 10.42
C PHE A 247 12.29 -0.20 9.80
N GLN A 248 11.53 0.58 9.02
CA GLN A 248 10.41 0.04 8.26
C GLN A 248 10.93 -0.69 7.03
N THR A 249 10.78 -2.02 7.01
CA THR A 249 11.20 -2.88 5.88
C THR A 249 10.07 -3.16 4.89
N GLU A 250 8.87 -2.63 5.12
CA GLU A 250 7.71 -2.89 4.26
C GLU A 250 7.88 -2.20 2.89
N GLY A 251 8.08 -3.01 1.84
CA GLY A 251 8.28 -2.52 0.47
C GLY A 251 9.73 -2.21 0.10
N LEU A 252 10.70 -2.50 0.98
CA LEU A 252 12.13 -2.40 0.67
C LEU A 252 12.67 -3.75 0.19
N ASP A 253 13.26 -3.77 -1.01
CA ASP A 253 14.01 -4.92 -1.49
C ASP A 253 15.40 -4.95 -0.83
N THR A 254 15.68 -5.99 -0.03
CA THR A 254 17.00 -6.17 0.61
C THR A 254 18.08 -6.59 -0.39
N GLU A 255 17.67 -7.10 -1.56
CA GLU A 255 18.53 -7.46 -2.68
C GLU A 255 18.24 -6.55 -3.87
N MET A 256 19.14 -5.62 -4.17
CA MET A 256 18.98 -4.65 -5.26
C MET A 256 20.03 -4.86 -6.34
N SER A 257 19.65 -4.70 -7.61
CA SER A 257 20.59 -4.78 -8.74
C SER A 257 20.91 -3.41 -9.29
N LEU A 258 22.18 -3.15 -9.56
CA LEU A 258 22.69 -1.89 -10.11
C LEU A 258 23.56 -2.15 -11.34
N GLU A 259 23.44 -1.32 -12.37
CA GLU A 259 24.34 -1.36 -13.53
C GLU A 259 25.45 -0.31 -13.40
N PHE A 260 26.71 -0.68 -13.63
CA PHE A 260 27.81 0.29 -13.62
C PHE A 260 27.71 1.27 -14.80
N PRO A 261 27.92 2.59 -14.61
CA PRO A 261 28.33 3.31 -13.39
C PRO A 261 27.17 4.04 -12.67
N GLU A 262 25.93 3.60 -12.85
CA GLU A 262 24.77 4.27 -12.26
C GLU A 262 24.83 4.23 -10.72
N LYS A 263 24.20 5.20 -10.07
CA LYS A 263 24.05 5.23 -8.61
C LYS A 263 22.68 4.67 -8.23
N LEU A 264 22.62 3.97 -7.11
CA LEU A 264 21.37 3.47 -6.54
C LEU A 264 20.94 4.42 -5.42
N GLU A 265 19.70 4.88 -5.49
CA GLU A 265 19.10 5.78 -4.49
C GLU A 265 17.81 5.13 -3.98
N PHE A 266 17.69 4.98 -2.67
CA PHE A 266 16.50 4.44 -2.02
C PHE A 266 16.32 5.08 -0.64
N THR A 267 15.07 5.12 -0.19
CA THR A 267 14.69 5.75 1.07
C THR A 267 14.47 4.72 2.17
N LEU A 268 14.98 4.99 3.36
CA LEU A 268 14.73 4.24 4.59
C LEU A 268 13.97 5.08 5.59
N ASN A 269 12.97 4.48 6.24
CA ASN A 269 12.20 5.11 7.29
C ASN A 269 12.64 4.54 8.63
N LEU A 270 13.14 5.41 9.51
CA LEU A 270 13.50 5.08 10.89
C LEU A 270 12.44 5.64 11.82
N THR A 271 11.80 4.79 12.62
CA THR A 271 10.77 5.19 13.58
C THR A 271 11.26 4.97 15.01
N ASN A 272 11.08 5.97 15.89
CA ASN A 272 11.31 5.79 17.32
C ASN A 272 10.05 5.21 17.99
N THR A 273 10.13 3.93 18.37
CA THR A 273 9.07 3.19 19.10
C THR A 273 9.32 3.17 20.61
N GLY A 274 10.41 3.78 21.08
CA GLY A 274 10.75 3.92 22.48
C GLY A 274 9.80 4.85 23.25
N ASN A 275 10.04 4.97 24.55
CA ASN A 275 9.19 5.77 25.43
C ASN A 275 9.73 7.18 25.71
N THR A 276 10.91 7.53 25.17
CA THR A 276 11.53 8.85 25.29
C THR A 276 12.04 9.35 23.94
N ARG A 277 12.24 10.67 23.82
CA ARG A 277 13.02 11.23 22.72
C ARG A 277 14.46 10.74 22.79
N ALA A 278 15.04 10.43 21.63
CA ALA A 278 16.39 9.90 21.53
C ALA A 278 17.23 10.75 20.57
N GLU A 279 18.50 10.97 20.92
CA GLU A 279 19.49 11.40 19.94
C GLU A 279 20.09 10.15 19.30
N VAL A 280 19.95 10.00 17.99
CA VAL A 280 20.30 8.80 17.24
C VAL A 280 21.44 9.11 16.29
N LEU A 281 22.51 8.32 16.38
CA LEU A 281 23.60 8.30 15.42
C LEU A 281 23.32 7.25 14.35
N ILE A 282 23.20 7.71 13.11
CA ILE A 282 22.99 6.87 11.93
C ILE A 282 24.27 6.87 11.10
N PHE A 283 24.78 5.69 10.80
CA PHE A 283 25.97 5.51 10.00
C PHE A 283 25.89 4.26 9.14
N SER A 284 26.65 4.26 8.05
CA SER A 284 26.81 3.11 7.17
C SER A 284 28.14 2.42 7.43
N SER A 285 28.23 1.13 7.09
CA SER A 285 29.51 0.41 7.15
C SER A 285 30.57 1.02 6.21
N GLU A 286 31.85 0.84 6.53
CA GLU A 286 32.95 1.40 5.75
C GLU A 286 32.90 1.03 4.25
N SER A 287 33.32 1.98 3.42
CA SER A 287 33.45 1.81 1.97
C SER A 287 34.43 0.69 1.63
N PHE A 288 34.00 -0.32 0.86
CA PHE A 288 34.83 -1.47 0.50
C PHE A 288 34.96 -1.61 -1.03
N ARG A 289 36.17 -1.96 -1.51
CA ARG A 289 36.44 -2.23 -2.94
C ARG A 289 36.01 -1.11 -3.91
N GLY A 290 36.01 0.15 -3.45
CA GLY A 290 35.65 1.32 -4.25
C GLY A 290 34.15 1.65 -4.30
N TRP A 291 33.32 0.88 -3.60
CA TRP A 291 31.94 1.24 -3.31
C TRP A 291 31.90 2.31 -2.23
N ASN A 292 31.00 3.28 -2.38
CA ASN A 292 30.78 4.33 -1.39
C ASN A 292 29.28 4.44 -1.10
N VAL A 293 28.92 4.44 0.18
CA VAL A 293 27.55 4.66 0.65
C VAL A 293 27.49 6.05 1.27
N GLY A 294 26.76 6.95 0.62
CA GLY A 294 26.39 8.24 1.18
C GLY A 294 25.04 8.15 1.86
N LEU A 295 24.91 8.82 3.00
CA LEU A 295 23.63 9.04 3.67
C LEU A 295 23.30 10.53 3.54
N ASP A 296 22.07 10.83 3.15
CA ASP A 296 21.54 12.19 3.12
C ASP A 296 20.15 12.21 3.76
N SER A 297 19.73 13.36 4.29
CA SER A 297 18.40 13.51 4.86
C SER A 297 17.49 14.25 3.91
N LEU A 298 16.31 13.68 3.67
CA LEU A 298 15.29 14.29 2.82
C LEU A 298 14.49 15.39 3.50
N ASP A 299 14.48 15.45 4.84
CA ASP A 299 13.66 16.40 5.61
C ASP A 299 14.46 17.63 6.09
N PRO A 300 14.28 18.81 5.46
CA PRO A 300 14.94 20.05 5.87
C PRO A 300 14.39 20.66 7.18
N GLU A 301 13.30 20.11 7.73
CA GLU A 301 12.70 20.48 9.01
C GLU A 301 13.13 19.56 10.18
N SER A 302 13.91 18.51 9.92
CA SER A 302 14.38 17.60 10.97
C SER A 302 15.58 18.21 11.74
N ASP A 303 15.60 18.09 13.07
CA ASP A 303 16.68 18.54 13.97
C ASP A 303 17.94 17.64 13.84
N CYS A 304 18.38 17.44 12.61
CA CYS A 304 19.51 16.59 12.29
C CYS A 304 20.75 17.42 11.95
N SER A 305 21.89 17.01 12.51
CA SER A 305 23.19 17.63 12.30
C SER A 305 24.16 16.64 11.66
N THR A 306 24.83 17.09 10.60
CA THR A 306 25.82 16.27 9.89
C THR A 306 27.21 16.49 10.50
N SER A 307 27.84 15.42 10.98
CA SER A 307 29.23 15.43 11.45
C SER A 307 30.09 14.54 10.55
N GLY A 308 30.44 15.02 9.36
CA GLY A 308 31.24 14.24 8.40
C GLY A 308 30.40 13.27 7.57
N SER A 309 30.67 11.96 7.65
CA SER A 309 29.89 10.88 7.01
C SER A 309 28.70 10.40 7.84
N ASP A 310 28.67 10.80 9.12
CA ASP A 310 27.74 10.28 10.11
C ASP A 310 26.67 11.32 10.39
N PHE A 311 25.47 10.83 10.70
CA PHE A 311 24.28 11.65 10.81
C PHE A 311 23.69 11.54 12.22
N SER A 312 23.62 12.65 12.97
CA SER A 312 22.98 12.69 14.29
C SER A 312 21.62 13.37 14.19
N CYS A 313 20.56 12.71 14.67
CA CYS A 313 19.20 13.23 14.66
C CYS A 313 18.54 13.15 16.03
N TRP A 314 17.80 14.19 16.38
CA TRP A 314 16.80 14.09 17.44
C TRP A 314 15.50 13.50 16.89
N VAL A 315 15.05 12.39 17.46
CA VAL A 315 13.82 11.70 17.05
C VAL A 315 12.87 11.60 18.24
N ASP A 316 11.70 12.24 18.12
CA ASP A 316 10.64 12.18 19.12
C ASP A 316 9.86 10.85 19.06
N ILE A 317 9.10 10.54 20.11
CA ILE A 317 8.33 9.29 20.23
C ILE A 317 7.30 9.22 19.10
N GLY A 318 7.31 8.12 18.33
CA GLY A 318 6.42 7.91 17.19
C GLY A 318 6.76 8.73 15.95
N GLN A 319 7.79 9.58 16.01
CA GLN A 319 8.29 10.29 14.84
C GLN A 319 9.03 9.32 13.91
N THR A 320 8.85 9.51 12.60
CA THR A 320 9.58 8.78 11.57
C THR A 320 10.50 9.75 10.84
N VAL A 321 11.77 9.39 10.73
CA VAL A 321 12.79 10.13 9.97
C VAL A 321 13.06 9.39 8.67
N THR A 322 12.99 10.11 7.55
CA THR A 322 13.27 9.57 6.22
C THR A 322 14.73 9.84 5.84
N ILE A 323 15.46 8.78 5.55
CA ILE A 323 16.90 8.80 5.22
C ILE A 323 17.04 8.38 3.76
N ASP A 324 17.73 9.19 2.96
CA ASP A 324 18.11 8.85 1.59
C ASP A 324 19.47 8.15 1.59
N VAL A 325 19.52 6.97 0.97
CA VAL A 325 20.73 6.16 0.88
C VAL A 325 21.21 6.14 -0.55
N ILE A 326 22.39 6.70 -0.78
CA ILE A 326 23.01 6.82 -2.09
C ILE A 326 24.20 5.85 -2.17
N VAL A 327 24.02 4.75 -2.88
CA VAL A 327 25.08 3.75 -3.11
C VAL A 327 25.74 4.04 -4.45
N ARG A 328 27.05 4.34 -4.41
CA ARG A 328 27.87 4.61 -5.59
C ARG A 328 28.82 3.44 -5.84
N PRO A 329 28.77 2.82 -7.03
CA PRO A 329 29.67 1.75 -7.38
C PRO A 329 31.05 2.26 -7.80
N PRO A 330 32.08 1.39 -7.83
CA PRO A 330 33.39 1.74 -8.37
C PRO A 330 33.31 2.06 -9.88
N PHE A 331 33.96 3.15 -10.30
CA PHE A 331 33.94 3.69 -11.67
C PHE A 331 34.51 2.76 -12.78
N SER A 332 35.10 1.60 -12.45
CA SER A 332 35.85 0.76 -13.43
C SER A 332 35.74 -0.76 -13.20
N ALA A 333 34.63 -1.24 -12.65
CA ALA A 333 34.42 -2.68 -12.49
C ALA A 333 33.95 -3.33 -13.80
N GLU A 334 34.77 -4.22 -14.38
CA GLU A 334 34.43 -5.04 -15.56
C GLU A 334 33.78 -6.39 -15.20
N ILE A 335 33.70 -6.69 -13.90
CA ILE A 335 33.25 -7.98 -13.34
C ILE A 335 32.04 -7.71 -12.45
N GLU A 336 31.05 -8.62 -12.47
CA GLU A 336 29.93 -8.62 -11.53
C GLU A 336 30.47 -8.65 -10.09
N ASP A 337 30.06 -7.68 -9.28
CA ASP A 337 30.48 -7.57 -7.88
C ASP A 337 29.27 -7.43 -6.98
N THR A 338 29.30 -8.14 -5.85
CA THR A 338 28.27 -8.09 -4.83
C THR A 338 28.83 -7.31 -3.65
N PHE A 339 28.13 -6.24 -3.28
CA PHE A 339 28.46 -5.38 -2.16
C PHE A 339 27.40 -5.52 -1.07
N LYS A 340 27.81 -6.05 0.08
CA LYS A 340 26.98 -6.15 1.28
C LYS A 340 27.41 -5.04 2.23
N PHE A 341 26.45 -4.26 2.69
CA PHE A 341 26.68 -3.21 3.67
C PHE A 341 25.57 -3.19 4.70
N THR A 342 25.86 -2.61 5.85
CA THR A 342 24.91 -2.49 6.95
C THR A 342 24.71 -1.02 7.24
N ILE A 343 23.46 -0.61 7.41
CA ILE A 343 23.11 0.69 7.98
C ILE A 343 22.73 0.45 9.44
N SER A 344 23.31 1.24 10.32
CA SER A 344 23.14 1.13 11.77
C SER A 344 22.56 2.43 12.31
N ALA A 345 21.60 2.32 13.21
CA ALA A 345 21.08 3.42 14.00
C ALA A 345 21.26 3.09 15.49
N GLU A 346 22.04 3.90 16.20
CA GLU A 346 22.29 3.71 17.65
C GLU A 346 21.94 4.97 18.45
N PRO A 347 21.23 4.85 19.59
CA PRO A 347 21.05 5.97 20.50
C PRO A 347 22.40 6.37 21.12
N ILE A 348 22.73 7.67 21.18
CA ILE A 348 24.02 8.14 21.72
C ILE A 348 24.18 7.80 23.20
N GLU A 349 23.07 7.79 23.96
CA GLU A 349 23.09 7.54 25.40
C GLU A 349 23.40 6.08 25.76
N THR A 350 22.83 5.11 25.04
CA THR A 350 23.03 3.67 25.30
C THR A 350 24.06 3.02 24.39
N GLY A 351 24.37 3.66 23.26
CA GLY A 351 25.31 3.18 22.26
C GLY A 351 24.90 1.83 21.70
N VAL A 352 25.81 0.86 21.78
CA VAL A 352 25.71 -0.43 21.09
C VAL A 352 24.56 -1.32 21.60
N VAL A 353 24.02 -1.06 22.79
CA VAL A 353 23.03 -1.96 23.44
C VAL A 353 21.70 -1.98 22.68
N ASP A 354 21.21 -0.81 22.26
CA ASP A 354 19.90 -0.65 21.61
C ASP A 354 20.06 -0.28 20.13
N ARG A 355 21.17 -0.71 19.53
CA ARG A 355 21.46 -0.44 18.12
C ARG A 355 20.64 -1.33 17.22
N GLU A 356 19.96 -0.70 16.27
CA GLU A 356 19.23 -1.37 15.21
C GLU A 356 20.04 -1.38 13.92
N ASN A 357 20.09 -2.52 13.25
CA ASN A 357 20.89 -2.74 12.05
C ASN A 357 20.04 -3.32 10.93
N ILE A 358 20.20 -2.76 9.72
CA ILE A 358 19.64 -3.32 8.50
C ILE A 358 20.75 -3.70 7.53
N GLU A 359 20.72 -4.94 7.06
CA GLU A 359 21.66 -5.47 6.07
C GLU A 359 21.07 -5.37 4.66
N ILE A 360 21.87 -4.84 3.73
CA ILE A 360 21.46 -4.61 2.35
C ILE A 360 22.52 -5.19 1.42
N GLU A 361 22.06 -5.89 0.39
CA GLU A 361 22.89 -6.52 -0.63
C GLU A 361 22.65 -5.87 -1.99
N VAL A 362 23.69 -5.27 -2.54
CA VAL A 362 23.66 -4.65 -3.87
C VAL A 362 24.51 -5.47 -4.83
N LEU A 363 23.87 -5.96 -5.89
CA LEU A 363 24.52 -6.68 -6.97
C LEU A 363 24.83 -5.71 -8.11
N GLY A 364 26.09 -5.33 -8.23
CA GLY A 364 26.62 -4.53 -9.34
C GLY A 364 26.91 -5.40 -10.54
N GLN A 365 26.20 -5.20 -11.65
CA GLN A 365 26.50 -5.82 -12.93
C GLN A 365 27.25 -4.84 -13.83
N PRO A 366 28.32 -5.28 -14.51
CA PRO A 366 28.89 -4.49 -15.58
C PRO A 366 27.83 -4.34 -16.65
N SER A 367 27.65 -3.11 -17.15
CA SER A 367 26.85 -2.88 -18.33
C SER A 367 27.34 -3.83 -19.43
N LYS A 368 26.53 -4.83 -19.78
CA LYS A 368 26.84 -5.82 -20.82
C LYS A 368 26.71 -5.14 -22.17
N GLY A 369 27.67 -4.26 -22.47
CA GLY A 369 27.89 -3.72 -23.80
C GLY A 369 28.29 -4.86 -24.74
N PHE A 370 27.61 -4.96 -25.89
CA PHE A 370 27.63 -6.11 -26.81
C PHE A 370 29.02 -6.59 -27.28
N LEU A 371 30.10 -5.83 -27.11
CA LEU A 371 31.46 -6.24 -27.55
C LEU A 371 32.61 -5.63 -26.71
N GLY A 372 32.41 -5.23 -25.45
CA GLY A 372 33.52 -4.70 -24.62
C GLY A 372 34.14 -3.39 -25.12
N LEU A 373 33.35 -2.54 -25.81
CA LEU A 373 33.81 -1.29 -26.44
C LEU A 373 33.15 -0.01 -25.89
N GLY A 374 32.42 -0.06 -24.76
CA GLY A 374 31.93 1.15 -24.08
C GLY A 374 30.96 2.03 -24.88
N LEU A 375 30.10 1.45 -25.73
CA LEU A 375 29.04 2.18 -26.44
C LEU A 375 27.67 1.81 -25.83
N SER A 376 26.89 2.82 -25.45
CA SER A 376 25.56 2.64 -24.84
C SER A 376 24.55 2.07 -25.85
N SER A 377 23.56 1.32 -25.34
CA SER A 377 22.54 0.62 -26.11
C SER A 377 21.72 1.55 -27.04
N GLU A 378 21.59 2.83 -26.69
CA GLU A 378 20.90 3.84 -27.51
C GLU A 378 21.70 4.28 -28.74
N GLN A 379 23.04 4.25 -28.72
CA GLN A 379 23.87 4.69 -29.85
C GLN A 379 24.07 3.59 -30.92
N VAL A 380 23.92 2.32 -30.56
CA VAL A 380 24.10 1.20 -31.51
C VAL A 380 22.89 1.02 -32.44
N GLN A 381 21.69 1.47 -32.05
CA GLN A 381 20.55 1.49 -32.96
C GLN A 381 20.70 2.50 -34.12
N SER A 382 21.50 3.56 -33.98
CA SER A 382 21.67 4.55 -35.06
C SER A 382 22.87 4.26 -35.96
N GLY A 383 23.99 3.78 -35.42
CA GLY A 383 25.23 3.59 -36.18
C GLY A 383 25.25 2.38 -37.12
N PHE A 384 24.73 1.22 -36.66
CA PHE A 384 24.74 -0.01 -37.46
C PHE A 384 23.66 -0.02 -38.55
N LEU A 385 22.55 0.69 -38.31
CA LEU A 385 21.47 0.85 -39.27
C LEU A 385 21.87 1.77 -40.43
N ILE A 386 22.70 2.81 -40.22
CA ILE A 386 23.18 3.65 -41.33
C ILE A 386 24.08 2.84 -42.28
N ILE A 387 24.95 1.98 -41.77
CA ILE A 387 25.87 1.16 -42.58
C ILE A 387 25.13 0.04 -43.35
N LEU A 388 23.99 -0.43 -42.84
CA LEU A 388 23.18 -1.48 -43.47
C LEU A 388 22.07 -0.91 -44.39
N VAL A 389 21.49 0.24 -44.03
CA VAL A 389 20.39 0.89 -44.77
C VAL A 389 20.89 1.74 -45.93
N LEU A 390 22.04 2.42 -45.86
CA LEU A 390 22.57 3.19 -47.00
C LEU A 390 22.87 2.33 -48.24
N PRO A 391 23.57 1.19 -48.16
CA PRO A 391 23.75 0.32 -49.33
C PRO A 391 22.43 -0.30 -49.80
N MET A 392 21.46 -0.54 -48.90
CA MET A 392 20.13 -1.03 -49.27
C MET A 392 19.30 0.04 -49.98
N LEU A 393 19.31 1.30 -49.53
CA LEU A 393 18.68 2.44 -50.19
C LEU A 393 19.34 2.76 -51.53
N LEU A 394 20.66 2.59 -51.65
CA LEU A 394 21.38 2.72 -52.92
C LEU A 394 21.02 1.60 -53.90
N LEU A 395 20.77 0.38 -53.39
CA LEU A 395 20.20 -0.74 -54.15
C LEU A 395 18.72 -0.48 -54.51
N PHE A 396 17.91 0.11 -53.62
CA PHE A 396 16.54 0.54 -53.91
C PHE A 396 16.48 1.63 -54.99
N TYR A 397 17.42 2.58 -54.99
CA TYR A 397 17.50 3.61 -56.03
C TYR A 397 17.99 3.06 -57.38
N ARG A 398 19.00 2.18 -57.38
CA ARG A 398 19.51 1.55 -58.62
C ARG A 398 18.58 0.49 -59.22
N VAL A 399 17.83 -0.25 -58.41
CA VAL A 399 17.05 -1.42 -58.85
C VAL A 399 15.54 -1.16 -58.80
N GLY A 400 15.05 -0.37 -57.84
CA GLY A 400 13.62 -0.15 -57.59
C GLY A 400 12.98 0.93 -58.46
N MET A 401 13.63 2.08 -58.65
CA MET A 401 13.09 3.18 -59.47
C MET A 401 12.71 2.80 -60.91
N PRO A 402 13.52 2.05 -61.69
CA PRO A 402 13.11 1.64 -63.04
C PRO A 402 11.93 0.66 -63.05
N SER A 403 11.72 -0.12 -61.99
CA SER A 403 10.57 -1.04 -61.88
C SER A 403 9.27 -0.33 -61.49
N VAL A 404 9.35 0.76 -60.73
CA VAL A 404 8.21 1.56 -60.29
C VAL A 404 7.77 2.54 -61.39
N GLN A 405 8.70 3.14 -62.13
CA GLN A 405 8.40 3.98 -63.29
C GLN A 405 7.74 3.17 -64.42
N ASN A 406 8.22 1.96 -64.71
CA ASN A 406 7.56 1.06 -65.68
C ASN A 406 6.16 0.63 -65.23
N SER A 407 5.89 0.56 -63.92
CA SER A 407 4.56 0.20 -63.42
C SER A 407 3.55 1.36 -63.40
N LEU A 408 4.03 2.60 -63.37
CA LEU A 408 3.20 3.81 -63.34
C LEU A 408 2.85 4.34 -64.74
N GLU A 409 3.64 4.03 -65.77
CA GLU A 409 3.28 4.31 -67.17
C GLU A 409 2.21 3.34 -67.74
N LEU A 410 2.00 2.20 -67.08
CA LEU A 410 1.04 1.15 -67.49
C LEU A 410 -0.43 1.43 -67.11
N SER A 411 -0.73 2.65 -66.66
CA SER A 411 -2.08 3.10 -66.33
C SER A 411 -2.51 4.27 -67.21
N ARG A 412 -2.81 4.01 -68.50
CA ARG A 412 -4.05 4.58 -69.09
C ARG A 412 -4.61 3.98 -70.36
N ARG A 413 -3.90 3.26 -71.24
CA ARG A 413 -4.50 2.59 -72.43
C ARG A 413 -3.49 1.56 -72.96
N GLY A 414 -3.77 0.25 -72.87
CA GLY A 414 -2.85 -0.79 -73.40
C GLY A 414 -2.83 -2.17 -72.71
N ARG A 415 -3.58 -2.41 -71.64
CA ARG A 415 -3.33 -3.56 -70.73
C ARG A 415 -3.59 -4.99 -71.25
N LYS A 416 -4.33 -5.19 -72.35
CA LYS A 416 -4.36 -6.51 -73.03
C LYS A 416 -3.21 -6.66 -74.04
N GLN A 417 -2.74 -5.54 -74.59
CA GLN A 417 -1.71 -5.49 -75.61
C GLN A 417 -0.33 -5.72 -74.98
N ASP A 418 -0.07 -5.18 -73.79
CA ASP A 418 1.21 -5.41 -73.07
C ASP A 418 1.37 -6.82 -72.51
N HIS A 419 0.27 -7.50 -72.15
CA HIS A 419 0.34 -8.92 -71.75
C HIS A 419 0.67 -9.82 -72.95
N VAL A 420 0.13 -9.50 -74.14
CA VAL A 420 0.53 -10.14 -75.41
C VAL A 420 1.99 -9.82 -75.73
N GLN A 421 2.43 -8.56 -75.56
CA GLN A 421 3.79 -8.12 -75.82
C GLN A 421 4.81 -8.85 -74.92
N HIS A 422 4.51 -8.98 -73.63
CA HIS A 422 5.36 -9.71 -72.66
C HIS A 422 5.40 -11.24 -72.94
N LEU A 423 4.36 -11.80 -73.56
CA LEU A 423 4.37 -13.20 -74.01
C LEU A 423 5.16 -13.39 -75.32
N ILE A 424 5.11 -12.40 -76.22
CA ILE A 424 5.92 -12.36 -77.46
C ILE A 424 7.41 -12.19 -77.11
N GLU A 425 7.76 -11.28 -76.20
CA GLU A 425 9.13 -11.08 -75.70
C GLU A 425 9.68 -12.29 -74.93
N GLY A 426 8.79 -13.13 -74.37
CA GLY A 426 9.12 -14.42 -73.75
C GLY A 426 9.36 -15.58 -74.72
N GLY A 427 9.36 -15.33 -76.04
CA GLY A 427 9.64 -16.34 -77.08
C GLY A 427 8.42 -17.06 -77.65
N HIS A 428 7.20 -16.53 -77.46
CA HIS A 428 5.97 -17.10 -78.01
C HIS A 428 5.42 -16.25 -79.18
N GLU A 429 5.95 -16.46 -80.38
CA GLU A 429 5.74 -15.60 -81.56
C GLU A 429 4.34 -15.71 -82.23
N ASN A 430 3.49 -16.68 -81.85
CA ASN A 430 2.21 -16.95 -82.52
C ASN A 430 0.95 -16.41 -81.80
N ILE A 431 1.08 -15.56 -80.78
CA ILE A 431 -0.08 -15.09 -79.97
C ILE A 431 -0.54 -13.72 -80.48
N THR A 432 -1.78 -13.63 -80.99
CA THR A 432 -2.41 -12.36 -81.44
C THR A 432 -3.60 -11.99 -80.55
N LEU A 433 -3.99 -10.71 -80.54
CA LEU A 433 -5.12 -10.20 -79.74
C LEU A 433 -6.46 -10.94 -80.03
N ALA A 434 -6.58 -11.58 -81.20
CA ALA A 434 -7.73 -12.40 -81.58
C ALA A 434 -7.77 -13.77 -80.87
N THR A 435 -6.62 -14.37 -80.57
CA THR A 435 -6.52 -15.65 -79.83
C THR A 435 -6.93 -15.52 -78.35
N MET A 436 -6.83 -14.31 -77.77
CA MET A 436 -7.29 -14.03 -76.40
C MET A 436 -8.82 -13.80 -76.27
N ASN A 437 -9.58 -13.81 -77.36
CA ASN A 437 -11.03 -13.68 -77.33
C ASN A 437 -11.76 -15.03 -77.27
N VAL A 438 -11.03 -16.15 -77.20
CA VAL A 438 -11.60 -17.46 -76.86
C VAL A 438 -12.13 -17.38 -75.42
N ARG A 439 -13.36 -17.85 -75.16
CA ARG A 439 -13.92 -17.90 -73.80
C ARG A 439 -13.07 -18.82 -72.94
N HIS A 440 -12.11 -18.26 -72.21
CA HIS A 440 -11.33 -19.00 -71.23
C HIS A 440 -12.27 -19.48 -70.10
N PRO A 441 -12.25 -20.76 -69.73
CA PRO A 441 -13.06 -21.27 -68.63
C PRO A 441 -12.58 -20.75 -67.25
N VAL A 442 -11.38 -20.15 -67.20
CA VAL A 442 -10.81 -19.49 -66.03
C VAL A 442 -10.81 -17.97 -66.27
N PRO A 443 -11.45 -17.16 -65.41
CA PRO A 443 -11.50 -15.71 -65.58
C PRO A 443 -10.15 -15.06 -65.23
N PHE A 444 -9.77 -14.02 -65.97
CA PHE A 444 -8.61 -13.20 -65.65
C PHE A 444 -8.82 -12.46 -64.32
N ARG A 445 -7.83 -12.51 -63.42
CA ARG A 445 -7.91 -11.93 -62.07
C ARG A 445 -6.99 -10.73 -61.93
N ASN A 446 -7.47 -9.67 -61.29
CA ASN A 446 -6.69 -8.46 -61.05
C ASN A 446 -6.02 -8.51 -59.64
N PRO A 447 -4.68 -8.55 -59.57
CA PRO A 447 -3.92 -8.65 -58.32
C PRO A 447 -4.30 -7.65 -57.25
N SER A 448 -4.50 -6.39 -57.62
CA SER A 448 -4.81 -5.34 -56.65
C SER A 448 -6.20 -5.51 -56.04
N THR A 449 -7.20 -5.89 -56.86
CA THR A 449 -8.57 -6.08 -56.39
C THR A 449 -8.72 -7.33 -55.54
N GLN A 450 -8.04 -8.41 -55.92
CA GLN A 450 -8.04 -9.66 -55.17
C GLN A 450 -7.36 -9.47 -53.82
N PHE A 451 -6.19 -8.81 -53.81
CA PHE A 451 -5.51 -8.48 -52.57
C PHE A 451 -6.38 -7.61 -51.66
N ALA A 452 -6.97 -6.53 -52.18
CA ALA A 452 -7.86 -5.67 -51.38
C ALA A 452 -9.02 -6.46 -50.74
N LEU A 453 -9.62 -7.40 -51.47
CA LEU A 453 -10.67 -8.27 -50.93
C LEU A 453 -10.14 -9.24 -49.87
N VAL A 454 -8.94 -9.79 -50.03
CA VAL A 454 -8.27 -10.61 -48.99
C VAL A 454 -8.09 -9.81 -47.71
N VAL A 455 -7.66 -8.54 -47.82
CA VAL A 455 -7.43 -7.66 -46.67
C VAL A 455 -8.73 -7.28 -45.98
N VAL A 456 -9.73 -6.81 -46.73
CA VAL A 456 -11.05 -6.38 -46.18
C VAL A 456 -11.80 -7.55 -45.52
N THR A 457 -11.60 -8.77 -45.99
CA THR A 457 -12.23 -9.97 -45.43
C THR A 457 -11.36 -10.70 -44.39
N PHE A 458 -10.28 -10.08 -43.91
CA PHE A 458 -9.36 -10.67 -42.93
C PHE A 458 -8.88 -12.08 -43.31
N GLY A 459 -8.57 -12.29 -44.60
CA GLY A 459 -8.04 -13.55 -45.11
C GLY A 459 -9.08 -14.60 -45.52
N ILE A 460 -10.36 -14.41 -45.21
CA ILE A 460 -11.44 -15.36 -45.57
C ILE A 460 -11.54 -15.50 -47.09
N TYR A 461 -11.47 -14.38 -47.83
CA TYR A 461 -11.46 -14.42 -49.29
C TYR A 461 -10.19 -15.09 -49.84
N GLY A 462 -9.05 -14.98 -49.14
CA GLY A 462 -7.82 -15.68 -49.51
C GLY A 462 -7.96 -17.20 -49.44
N ALA A 463 -8.63 -17.71 -48.42
CA ALA A 463 -8.95 -19.13 -48.31
C ALA A 463 -9.89 -19.61 -49.44
N TYR A 464 -10.89 -18.80 -49.78
CA TYR A 464 -11.78 -19.06 -50.92
C TYR A 464 -11.00 -19.11 -52.25
N LEU A 465 -10.10 -18.14 -52.50
CA LEU A 465 -9.27 -18.12 -53.70
C LEU A 465 -8.34 -19.33 -53.78
N HIS A 466 -7.68 -19.70 -52.68
CA HIS A 466 -6.84 -20.89 -52.66
C HIS A 466 -7.63 -22.18 -52.97
N HIS A 467 -8.87 -22.28 -52.48
CA HIS A 467 -9.76 -23.40 -52.82
C HIS A 467 -10.09 -23.39 -54.32
N GLN A 468 -10.49 -22.24 -54.86
CA GLN A 468 -10.84 -22.07 -56.26
C GLN A 468 -9.66 -22.39 -57.18
N TYR A 469 -8.49 -21.81 -56.91
CA TYR A 469 -7.26 -22.02 -57.70
C TYR A 469 -6.85 -23.49 -57.73
N SER A 470 -6.94 -24.18 -56.60
CA SER A 470 -6.60 -25.60 -56.51
C SER A 470 -7.59 -26.49 -57.28
N ASN A 471 -8.87 -26.13 -57.31
CA ASN A 471 -9.88 -26.83 -58.11
C ASN A 471 -9.67 -26.60 -59.61
N GLU A 472 -9.34 -25.37 -60.03
CA GLU A 472 -9.08 -25.04 -61.43
C GLU A 472 -7.84 -25.78 -61.94
N MET A 473 -6.73 -25.78 -61.19
CA MET A 473 -5.52 -26.53 -61.56
C MET A 473 -5.76 -28.03 -61.67
N LYS A 474 -6.56 -28.62 -60.77
CA LYS A 474 -6.91 -30.05 -60.85
C LYS A 474 -7.84 -30.34 -62.03
N ARG A 475 -8.83 -29.48 -62.27
CA ARG A 475 -9.86 -29.72 -63.29
C ARG A 475 -9.34 -29.57 -64.71
N TYR A 476 -8.48 -28.59 -64.97
CA TYR A 476 -8.05 -28.26 -66.34
C TYR A 476 -6.62 -28.72 -66.65
N ALA A 477 -5.71 -28.74 -65.67
CA ALA A 477 -4.30 -29.10 -65.90
C ALA A 477 -3.88 -30.41 -65.20
N ASN A 478 -4.78 -31.07 -64.46
CA ASN A 478 -4.50 -32.24 -63.61
C ASN A 478 -3.31 -32.02 -62.65
N VAL A 479 -3.10 -30.78 -62.18
CA VAL A 479 -2.02 -30.41 -61.25
C VAL A 479 -2.56 -30.27 -59.82
N GLY A 480 -1.93 -31.00 -58.89
CA GLY A 480 -2.21 -30.91 -57.45
C GLY A 480 -3.39 -31.75 -56.95
N LYS A 481 -3.64 -31.72 -55.63
CA LYS A 481 -4.68 -32.56 -54.98
C LYS A 481 -6.11 -32.03 -55.13
N GLY A 482 -6.29 -30.80 -55.63
CA GLY A 482 -7.59 -30.10 -55.72
C GLY A 482 -7.88 -29.22 -54.52
N GLY A 483 -9.03 -28.53 -54.56
CA GLY A 483 -9.53 -27.72 -53.45
C GLY A 483 -9.78 -28.54 -52.18
N PHE A 484 -9.76 -27.86 -51.04
CA PHE A 484 -10.02 -28.44 -49.72
C PHE A 484 -11.47 -28.21 -49.29
N LYS A 485 -12.05 -29.09 -48.48
CA LYS A 485 -13.38 -28.83 -47.89
C LYS A 485 -13.25 -27.68 -46.90
N ILE A 486 -13.97 -26.58 -47.14
CA ILE A 486 -13.93 -25.37 -46.30
C ILE A 486 -14.34 -25.70 -44.84
N TRP A 487 -15.21 -26.70 -44.64
CA TRP A 487 -15.56 -27.24 -43.31
C TRP A 487 -14.36 -27.73 -42.47
N ASN A 488 -13.22 -28.08 -43.08
CA ASN A 488 -12.03 -28.47 -42.34
C ASN A 488 -11.37 -27.28 -41.60
N LEU A 489 -11.68 -26.02 -41.96
CA LEU A 489 -11.24 -24.84 -41.20
C LEU A 489 -11.93 -24.75 -39.83
N ILE A 490 -13.15 -25.27 -39.68
CA ILE A 490 -13.91 -25.26 -38.40
C ILE A 490 -13.20 -26.15 -37.36
N PHE A 491 -12.58 -27.24 -37.78
CA PHE A 491 -11.80 -28.13 -36.90
C PHE A 491 -10.44 -27.56 -36.48
N ILE A 492 -9.92 -26.56 -37.21
CA ILE A 492 -8.67 -25.87 -36.89
C ILE A 492 -8.94 -24.62 -36.03
N PHE A 493 -10.18 -24.11 -36.05
CA PHE A 493 -10.64 -22.96 -35.27
C PHE A 493 -10.40 -23.05 -33.75
N PRO A 494 -10.62 -24.19 -33.05
CA PRO A 494 -10.26 -24.31 -31.63
C PRO A 494 -8.76 -24.39 -31.36
N PHE A 495 -7.93 -24.57 -32.40
CA PHE A 495 -6.47 -24.62 -32.31
C PHE A 495 -5.85 -23.45 -33.06
N SER A 496 -6.11 -22.24 -32.60
CA SER A 496 -5.67 -20.97 -33.21
C SER A 496 -4.17 -20.94 -33.54
N PHE A 497 -3.35 -21.67 -32.79
CA PHE A 497 -1.90 -21.79 -33.01
C PHE A 497 -1.51 -22.69 -34.19
N LEU A 498 -2.36 -23.64 -34.62
CA LEU A 498 -2.11 -24.54 -35.76
C LEU A 498 -2.49 -23.92 -37.10
N LEU A 499 -3.34 -22.91 -37.10
CA LEU A 499 -3.83 -22.23 -38.31
C LEU A 499 -2.70 -21.59 -39.14
N PRO A 500 -1.72 -20.87 -38.55
CA PRO A 500 -0.59 -20.31 -39.29
C PRO A 500 0.28 -21.38 -39.95
N PHE A 501 0.61 -22.46 -39.23
CA PHE A 501 1.40 -23.57 -39.79
C PHE A 501 0.67 -24.29 -40.93
N TRP A 502 -0.64 -24.48 -40.79
CA TRP A 502 -1.47 -25.06 -41.84
C TRP A 502 -1.53 -24.18 -43.09
N MET A 503 -1.65 -22.85 -42.92
CA MET A 503 -1.61 -21.89 -44.04
C MET A 503 -0.23 -21.89 -44.74
N ILE A 504 0.87 -21.92 -43.98
CA ILE A 504 2.23 -21.98 -44.54
C ILE A 504 2.42 -23.26 -45.35
N ALA A 505 2.06 -24.42 -44.81
CA ALA A 505 2.14 -25.69 -45.51
C ALA A 505 1.32 -25.69 -46.81
N ARG A 506 0.17 -25.02 -46.82
CA ARG A 506 -0.68 -24.86 -48.00
C ARG A 506 -0.09 -23.89 -49.03
N LEU A 507 0.43 -22.75 -48.60
CA LEU A 507 1.11 -21.79 -49.47
C LEU A 507 2.28 -22.46 -50.22
N LEU A 508 3.08 -23.27 -49.51
CA LEU A 508 4.19 -24.03 -50.09
C LEU A 508 3.72 -25.09 -51.08
N GLY A 509 2.69 -25.86 -50.71
CA GLY A 509 2.09 -26.84 -51.62
C GLY A 509 1.51 -26.20 -52.88
N PHE A 510 1.03 -24.97 -52.75
CA PHE A 510 0.44 -24.21 -53.84
C PHE A 510 1.49 -23.59 -54.77
N LEU A 511 2.58 -23.05 -54.23
CA LEU A 511 3.77 -22.63 -55.00
C LEU A 511 4.32 -23.78 -55.85
N ARG A 512 4.35 -25.00 -55.30
CA ARG A 512 4.79 -26.18 -56.05
C ARG A 512 3.86 -26.49 -57.22
N ASN A 513 2.55 -26.36 -57.02
CA ASN A 513 1.57 -26.60 -58.08
C ASN A 513 1.64 -25.53 -59.17
N THR A 514 1.84 -24.26 -58.82
CA THR A 514 2.03 -23.21 -59.84
C THR A 514 3.30 -23.42 -60.63
N LYS A 515 4.42 -23.78 -59.98
CA LYS A 515 5.65 -24.15 -60.69
C LYS A 515 5.50 -25.35 -61.62
N ALA A 516 4.68 -26.33 -61.25
CA ALA A 516 4.34 -27.43 -62.15
C ALA A 516 3.54 -26.94 -63.37
N LEU A 517 2.61 -25.99 -63.18
CA LEU A 517 1.87 -25.38 -64.28
C LEU A 517 2.77 -24.52 -65.18
N GLU A 518 3.73 -23.79 -64.60
CA GLU A 518 4.78 -23.06 -65.33
C GLU A 518 5.59 -24.01 -66.23
N ALA A 519 6.01 -25.15 -65.68
CA ALA A 519 6.76 -26.16 -66.44
C ALA A 519 5.96 -26.77 -67.60
N ILE A 520 4.66 -27.01 -67.43
CA ILE A 520 3.78 -27.54 -68.49
C ILE A 520 3.61 -26.53 -69.64
N THR A 521 3.48 -25.26 -69.29
CA THR A 521 3.20 -24.18 -70.26
C THR A 521 4.47 -23.61 -70.90
N GLY A 522 5.64 -23.85 -70.30
CA GLY A 522 6.94 -23.46 -70.85
C GLY A 522 7.36 -22.02 -70.54
N HIS A 523 6.69 -21.35 -69.60
CA HIS A 523 7.09 -20.02 -69.12
C HIS A 523 7.75 -20.13 -67.75
N THR A 524 8.68 -19.22 -67.44
CA THR A 524 9.39 -19.21 -66.17
C THR A 524 9.28 -17.84 -65.52
N THR A 525 8.77 -17.77 -64.29
CA THR A 525 8.74 -16.52 -63.51
C THR A 525 9.76 -16.53 -62.37
N LYS A 526 10.09 -15.33 -61.86
CA LYS A 526 10.96 -15.13 -60.68
C LYS A 526 10.33 -15.60 -59.36
N LEU A 527 9.06 -16.00 -59.38
CA LEU A 527 8.36 -16.53 -58.22
C LEU A 527 9.11 -17.78 -57.70
N SER A 528 9.57 -17.78 -56.46
CA SER A 528 10.27 -18.91 -55.85
C SER A 528 10.08 -18.88 -54.34
N PHE A 529 10.40 -19.98 -53.66
CA PHE A 529 10.37 -19.99 -52.20
C PHE A 529 11.33 -18.94 -51.61
N GLY A 530 12.53 -18.81 -52.20
CA GLY A 530 13.49 -17.78 -51.82
C GLY A 530 12.96 -16.36 -52.03
N PHE A 531 12.21 -16.12 -53.11
CA PHE A 531 11.56 -14.82 -53.35
C PHE A 531 10.51 -14.50 -52.27
N ILE A 532 9.68 -15.47 -51.88
CA ILE A 532 8.67 -15.28 -50.83
C ILE A 532 9.34 -15.04 -49.47
N MET A 533 10.37 -15.82 -49.13
CA MET A 533 11.13 -15.66 -47.88
C MET A 533 11.84 -14.32 -47.81
N LEU A 534 12.44 -13.87 -48.92
CA LEU A 534 13.10 -12.57 -49.02
C LEU A 534 12.12 -11.44 -48.72
N TRP A 535 10.94 -11.45 -49.35
CA TRP A 535 9.91 -10.42 -49.12
C TRP A 535 9.29 -10.49 -47.72
N SER A 536 9.17 -11.69 -47.13
CA SER A 536 8.76 -11.85 -45.73
C SER A 536 9.80 -11.27 -44.76
N LEU A 537 11.09 -11.48 -45.01
CA LEU A 537 12.18 -10.93 -44.21
C LEU A 537 12.27 -9.40 -44.37
N ILE A 538 12.11 -8.89 -45.60
CA ILE A 538 11.99 -7.45 -45.86
C ILE A 538 10.80 -6.88 -45.08
N GLY A 539 9.64 -7.56 -45.07
CA GLY A 539 8.48 -7.14 -44.28
C GLY A 539 8.77 -7.05 -42.80
N MET A 540 9.39 -8.07 -42.19
CA MET A 540 9.72 -8.06 -40.76
C MET A 540 10.70 -6.93 -40.40
N VAL A 541 11.76 -6.75 -41.20
CA VAL A 541 12.76 -5.70 -40.97
C VAL A 541 12.17 -4.31 -41.19
N ALA A 542 11.36 -4.14 -42.24
CA ALA A 542 10.76 -2.84 -42.57
C ALA A 542 9.67 -2.43 -41.58
N ILE A 543 8.91 -3.38 -41.01
CA ILE A 543 8.01 -3.09 -39.89
C ILE A 543 8.82 -2.62 -38.69
N GLY A 544 9.82 -3.40 -38.25
CA GLY A 544 10.62 -3.04 -37.08
C GLY A 544 11.29 -1.68 -37.21
N GLY A 545 11.82 -1.38 -38.40
CA GLY A 545 12.39 -0.07 -38.72
C GLY A 545 11.35 1.05 -38.70
N THR A 546 10.16 0.83 -39.27
CA THR A 546 9.11 1.87 -39.31
C THR A 546 8.44 2.09 -37.96
N THR A 547 8.23 1.05 -37.15
CA THR A 547 7.75 1.20 -35.76
C THR A 547 8.73 2.01 -34.93
N LEU A 548 10.03 1.77 -35.10
CA LEU A 548 11.08 2.46 -34.37
C LEU A 548 11.19 3.93 -34.79
N ILE A 549 11.19 4.21 -36.10
CA ILE A 549 11.18 5.58 -36.64
C ILE A 549 9.98 6.36 -36.13
N VAL A 550 8.80 5.75 -36.12
CA VAL A 550 7.58 6.48 -35.77
C VAL A 550 7.41 6.64 -34.25
N ASN A 551 7.96 5.73 -33.45
CA ASN A 551 8.04 5.91 -31.99
C ASN A 551 9.08 6.97 -31.57
N LEU A 552 10.07 7.26 -32.41
CA LEU A 552 11.00 8.38 -32.23
C LEU A 552 10.41 9.74 -32.61
N LEU A 553 9.23 9.77 -33.27
CA LEU A 553 8.56 11.03 -33.57
C LEU A 553 7.87 11.58 -32.30
N PRO A 554 7.98 12.90 -32.04
CA PRO A 554 7.26 13.53 -30.94
C PRO A 554 5.74 13.34 -31.06
N SER A 555 4.99 13.70 -30.00
CA SER A 555 3.53 13.60 -30.01
C SER A 555 2.95 14.33 -31.23
N LEU A 556 2.20 13.59 -32.07
CA LEU A 556 1.54 14.08 -33.28
C LEU A 556 0.09 14.54 -32.99
N GLY A 557 -0.32 14.59 -31.73
CA GLY A 557 -1.65 15.04 -31.31
C GLY A 557 -2.78 14.23 -31.97
N GLY A 558 -3.67 14.91 -32.70
CA GLY A 558 -4.80 14.26 -33.41
C GLY A 558 -4.39 13.30 -34.54
N LEU A 559 -3.10 13.22 -34.88
CA LEU A 559 -2.55 12.35 -35.92
C LEU A 559 -1.76 11.15 -35.36
N GLU A 560 -1.88 10.83 -34.07
CA GLU A 560 -1.22 9.67 -33.45
C GLU A 560 -1.56 8.32 -34.13
N PHE A 561 -2.70 8.23 -34.82
CA PHE A 561 -3.04 7.06 -35.64
C PHE A 561 -2.04 6.80 -36.77
N ILE A 562 -1.26 7.80 -37.21
CA ILE A 562 -0.18 7.61 -38.20
C ILE A 562 0.89 6.66 -37.65
N LYS A 563 1.10 6.66 -36.32
CA LYS A 563 2.06 5.78 -35.65
C LYS A 563 1.74 4.30 -35.76
N THR A 564 0.45 3.98 -35.89
CA THR A 564 -0.01 2.62 -36.11
C THR A 564 -0.20 2.31 -37.60
N LEU A 565 -0.68 3.25 -38.41
CA LEU A 565 -0.95 3.02 -39.83
C LEU A 565 0.32 2.88 -40.69
N ALA A 566 1.39 3.63 -40.40
CA ALA A 566 2.58 3.60 -41.25
C ALA A 566 3.30 2.24 -41.24
N PRO A 567 3.56 1.60 -40.09
CA PRO A 567 4.12 0.24 -40.05
C PRO A 567 3.20 -0.79 -40.71
N ILE A 568 1.88 -0.66 -40.52
CA ILE A 568 0.90 -1.53 -41.17
C ILE A 568 0.97 -1.38 -42.69
N ALA A 569 1.00 -0.16 -43.22
CA ALA A 569 1.08 0.07 -44.67
C ALA A 569 2.34 -0.56 -45.30
N VAL A 570 3.48 -0.46 -44.62
CA VAL A 570 4.75 -1.05 -45.07
C VAL A 570 4.70 -2.57 -45.05
N TYR A 571 4.11 -3.18 -44.02
CA TYR A 571 3.85 -4.61 -43.99
C TYR A 571 2.97 -5.06 -45.15
N MET A 572 1.85 -4.36 -45.36
CA MET A 572 0.88 -4.70 -46.39
C MET A 572 1.49 -4.61 -47.79
N TRP A 573 2.40 -3.67 -48.03
CA TRP A 573 3.15 -3.59 -49.28
C TRP A 573 4.11 -4.78 -49.46
N ALA A 574 4.86 -5.14 -48.42
CA ALA A 574 5.77 -6.29 -48.47
C ALA A 574 5.05 -7.62 -48.73
N VAL A 575 3.80 -7.77 -48.27
CA VAL A 575 2.93 -8.93 -48.57
C VAL A 575 2.29 -8.83 -49.97
N PHE A 576 1.97 -7.63 -50.44
CA PHE A 576 1.36 -7.41 -51.75
C PHE A 576 2.28 -7.79 -52.92
N VAL A 577 3.59 -7.53 -52.81
CA VAL A 577 4.56 -7.83 -53.88
C VAL A 577 4.60 -9.32 -54.25
N PRO A 578 4.79 -10.27 -53.31
CA PRO A 578 4.75 -11.69 -53.61
C PRO A 578 3.37 -12.16 -54.06
N TRP A 579 2.29 -11.58 -53.52
CA TRP A 579 0.92 -11.86 -53.97
C TRP A 579 0.72 -11.49 -55.45
N LYS A 580 1.15 -10.30 -55.86
CA LYS A 580 1.04 -9.83 -57.23
C LYS A 580 1.83 -10.72 -58.19
N ALA A 581 3.09 -11.02 -57.86
CA ALA A 581 3.92 -11.91 -58.67
C ALA A 581 3.28 -13.30 -58.84
N PHE A 582 2.62 -13.78 -57.79
CA PHE A 582 1.90 -15.04 -57.79
C PHE A 582 0.69 -15.02 -58.75
N GLU A 583 -0.15 -13.99 -58.68
CA GLU A 583 -1.31 -13.87 -59.58
C GLU A 583 -0.92 -13.62 -61.04
N ASP A 584 0.09 -12.79 -61.28
CA ASP A 584 0.59 -12.53 -62.64
C ASP A 584 1.15 -13.81 -63.29
N SER A 585 1.85 -14.65 -62.51
CA SER A 585 2.30 -15.98 -62.94
C SER A 585 1.14 -16.90 -63.30
N LEU A 586 0.10 -16.99 -62.46
CA LEU A 586 -1.08 -17.81 -62.74
C LEU A 586 -1.84 -17.33 -63.98
N ASN A 587 -2.06 -16.02 -64.11
CA ASN A 587 -2.75 -15.45 -65.27
C ASN A 587 -1.97 -15.76 -66.56
N ALA A 588 -0.65 -15.58 -66.56
CA ALA A 588 0.21 -15.92 -67.70
C ALA A 588 0.23 -17.43 -68.02
N SER A 589 0.22 -18.27 -66.98
CA SER A 589 0.12 -19.73 -67.12
C SER A 589 -1.17 -20.12 -67.85
N TRP A 590 -2.30 -19.60 -67.40
CA TRP A 590 -3.61 -19.96 -67.95
C TRP A 590 -3.81 -19.40 -69.35
N THR A 591 -3.32 -18.20 -69.65
CA THR A 591 -3.38 -17.67 -71.02
C THR A 591 -2.58 -18.55 -71.97
N LEU A 592 -1.35 -18.94 -71.62
CA LEU A 592 -0.53 -19.85 -72.44
C LEU A 592 -1.07 -21.28 -72.56
N PHE A 593 -1.70 -21.79 -71.50
CA PHE A 593 -2.27 -23.14 -71.50
C PHE A 593 -3.43 -23.27 -72.50
N PHE A 594 -4.31 -22.27 -72.54
CA PHE A 594 -5.49 -22.29 -73.41
C PHE A 594 -5.26 -21.68 -74.81
N THR A 595 -4.06 -21.18 -75.12
CA THR A 595 -3.68 -20.73 -76.47
C THR A 595 -2.80 -21.73 -77.20
N LYS A 596 -2.34 -22.81 -76.54
CA LYS A 596 -1.55 -23.90 -77.13
C LYS A 596 -2.41 -24.98 -77.83
N ASP A 597 -3.69 -25.07 -77.46
CA ASP A 597 -4.73 -25.83 -78.17
C ASP A 597 -5.47 -24.91 -79.15
#